data_AF-A0A371DYK2-F1
#
_entry.id   AF-A0A371DYK2-F1
#
_cell.length_a   1.000
_cell.length_b   1.000
_cell.length_c   1.000
_cell.angle_alpha   90.00
_cell.angle_beta   90.00
_cell.angle_gamma   90.00
#
_symmetry.space_group_name_H-M   'P 1'
#
loop_
_entity.id
_entity.type
_entity.pdbx_description
1 polymer ?
#
loop_
_entity_poly.entity_id
_entity_poly.type
_entity_poly.pdbx_seq_one_letter_code
_entity_poly.pdbx_strand_id
1 'polypeptide(L)'
;MGWKEFAPWWVYSNKLWFTGMLLLAMGDFKHFVIVKFKEGVAVEELTKGMEKLVSEIDAVKGQDIESLDVLRQGFTHAFLMTFNKKEDLVAFQSHPNHVEFSTTFSAAIENIVLLDFPSILVKAPA
;
A
#
# COMPACT_ATOMS: atom_id res chain seq x y z
N MET A 1 50.82 8.10 -22.45
CA MET A 1 50.84 7.20 -21.29
C MET A 1 49.82 7.71 -20.28
N GLY A 2 48.61 7.14 -20.27
CA GLY A 2 47.54 7.53 -19.35
C GLY A 2 47.54 6.60 -18.15
N TRP A 3 47.84 7.13 -16.96
CA TRP A 3 47.68 6.41 -15.71
C TRP A 3 46.19 6.40 -15.37
N LYS A 4 45.51 5.29 -15.65
CA LYS A 4 44.18 5.05 -15.10
C LYS A 4 44.33 4.57 -13.66
N GLU A 5 43.74 5.36 -12.77
CA GLU A 5 43.63 5.15 -11.33
C GLU A 5 43.12 3.73 -11.03
N PHE A 6 43.93 2.93 -10.33
CA PHE A 6 43.47 1.68 -9.73
C PHE A 6 42.78 2.04 -8.41
N ALA A 7 41.45 2.17 -8.46
CA ALA A 7 40.66 2.20 -7.25
C ALA A 7 40.80 0.84 -6.54
N PRO A 8 41.14 0.82 -5.24
CA PRO A 8 41.45 -0.42 -4.54
C PRO A 8 40.22 -1.31 -4.33
N TRP A 9 40.44 -2.63 -4.30
CA TRP A 9 39.40 -3.67 -4.34
C TRP A 9 38.33 -3.57 -3.25
N TRP A 10 38.64 -2.96 -2.10
CA TRP A 10 37.67 -2.73 -1.01
C TRP A 10 36.58 -1.71 -1.37
N VAL A 11 36.83 -0.81 -2.32
CA VAL A 11 35.83 0.13 -2.86
C VAL A 11 34.76 -0.60 -3.66
N TYR A 12 35.13 -1.68 -4.36
CA TYR A 12 34.20 -2.54 -5.09
C TYR A 12 33.38 -3.43 -4.17
N SER A 13 34.00 -3.94 -3.10
CA SER A 13 33.29 -4.71 -2.06
C SER A 13 32.14 -3.88 -1.48
N ASN A 14 32.41 -2.66 -0.98
CA ASN A 14 31.36 -1.81 -0.38
C ASN A 14 30.24 -1.43 -1.35
N LYS A 15 30.54 -1.24 -2.64
CA LYS A 15 29.49 -1.01 -3.66
C LYS A 15 28.58 -2.22 -3.82
N LEU A 16 29.13 -3.43 -3.86
CA LEU A 16 28.37 -4.68 -3.97
C LEU A 16 27.51 -4.96 -2.73
N TRP A 17 27.99 -4.65 -1.53
CA TRP A 17 27.17 -4.73 -0.30
C TRP A 17 26.07 -3.66 -0.26
N PHE A 18 26.35 -2.43 -0.71
CA PHE A 18 25.33 -1.37 -0.79
C PHE A 18 24.29 -1.66 -1.86
N THR A 19 24.66 -2.14 -3.05
CA THR A 19 23.68 -2.56 -4.07
C THR A 19 22.96 -3.85 -3.66
N GLY A 20 23.61 -4.77 -2.94
CA GLY A 20 22.95 -5.96 -2.39
C GLY A 20 21.92 -5.63 -1.32
N MET A 21 22.24 -4.70 -0.41
CA MET A 21 21.30 -4.22 0.63
C MET A 21 20.18 -3.35 0.05
N LEU A 22 20.45 -2.61 -1.03
CA LEU A 22 19.44 -1.85 -1.77
C LEU A 22 18.54 -2.75 -2.63
N LEU A 23 19.05 -3.87 -3.16
CA LEU A 23 18.23 -4.87 -3.87
C LEU A 23 17.34 -5.69 -2.93
N LEU A 24 17.75 -5.90 -1.67
CA LEU A 24 16.96 -6.65 -0.67
C LEU A 24 15.87 -5.83 0.01
N ALA A 25 15.81 -4.51 -0.22
CA ALA A 25 14.83 -3.61 0.36
C ALA A 25 13.81 -3.08 -0.67
N MET A 26 13.51 -3.86 -1.71
CA MET A 26 12.26 -3.67 -2.49
C MET A 26 11.10 -4.21 -1.66
N GLY A 27 10.80 -3.59 -0.52
CA GLY A 27 9.66 -4.02 0.28
C GLY A 27 8.35 -3.67 -0.42
N ASP A 28 7.32 -4.45 -0.11
CA ASP A 28 6.03 -4.37 -0.79
C ASP A 28 5.49 -2.93 -0.80
N PHE A 29 4.80 -2.57 -1.87
CA PHE A 29 4.03 -1.35 -1.93
C PHE A 29 2.71 -1.53 -1.18
N LYS A 30 2.44 -0.67 -0.19
CA LYS A 30 1.21 -0.69 0.59
C LYS A 30 0.29 0.44 0.13
N HIS A 31 -0.96 0.09 -0.13
CA HIS A 31 -2.05 1.02 -0.40
C HIS A 31 -3.01 0.97 0.78
N PHE A 32 -2.95 1.99 1.63
CA PHE A 32 -3.76 2.06 2.84
C PHE A 32 -4.86 3.10 2.68
N VAL A 33 -6.11 2.66 2.81
CA VAL A 33 -7.31 3.45 2.57
C VAL A 33 -8.13 3.49 3.85
N ILE A 34 -8.35 4.68 4.40
CA ILE A 34 -9.20 4.89 5.56
C ILE A 34 -10.41 5.71 5.12
N VAL A 35 -11.60 5.22 5.43
CA VAL A 35 -12.85 5.82 4.96
C VAL A 35 -13.82 6.10 6.09
N LYS A 36 -14.54 7.22 5.93
CA LYS A 36 -15.75 7.56 6.64
C LYS A 36 -16.90 7.48 5.63
N PHE A 37 -17.81 6.54 5.84
CA PHE A 37 -19.02 6.43 5.04
C PHE A 37 -20.08 7.44 5.48
N LYS A 38 -20.95 7.85 4.54
CA LYS A 38 -22.14 8.62 4.85
C LYS A 38 -23.13 7.77 5.66
N GLU A 39 -24.03 8.42 6.40
CA GLU A 39 -25.13 7.73 7.06
C GLU A 39 -26.12 7.15 6.04
N GLY A 40 -26.67 5.96 6.36
CA GLY A 40 -27.68 5.29 5.52
C GLY A 40 -27.14 4.53 4.31
N VAL A 41 -25.81 4.36 4.21
CA VAL A 41 -25.20 3.59 3.11
C VAL A 41 -25.08 2.11 3.48
N ALA A 42 -25.29 1.24 2.49
CA ALA A 42 -25.12 -0.22 2.63
C ALA A 42 -23.63 -0.61 2.68
N VAL A 43 -22.97 -0.35 3.80
CA VAL A 43 -21.54 -0.64 4.02
C VAL A 43 -21.20 -2.12 3.82
N GLU A 44 -22.11 -3.03 4.18
CA GLU A 44 -21.92 -4.47 3.97
C GLU A 44 -21.79 -4.83 2.49
N GLU A 45 -22.61 -4.24 1.61
CA GLU A 45 -22.55 -4.48 0.16
C GLU A 45 -21.26 -3.91 -0.45
N LEU A 46 -20.83 -2.73 -0.02
CA LEU A 46 -19.54 -2.15 -0.42
C LEU A 46 -18.37 -3.03 0.04
N THR A 47 -18.47 -3.59 1.23
CA THR A 47 -17.45 -4.47 1.80
C THR A 47 -17.33 -5.79 1.01
N LYS A 48 -18.45 -6.39 0.60
CA LYS A 48 -18.45 -7.56 -0.29
C LYS A 48 -17.90 -7.23 -1.68
N GLY A 49 -18.25 -6.06 -2.22
CA GLY A 49 -17.70 -5.56 -3.47
C GLY A 49 -16.17 -5.43 -3.41
N MET A 50 -15.65 -4.92 -2.27
CA MET A 50 -14.21 -4.89 -2.04
C MET A 50 -13.58 -6.28 -1.96
N GLU A 51 -14.16 -7.23 -1.22
CA GLU A 51 -13.65 -8.61 -1.16
C GLU A 51 -13.52 -9.23 -2.55
N LYS A 52 -14.51 -9.01 -3.41
CA LYS A 52 -14.48 -9.47 -4.80
C LYS A 52 -13.40 -8.77 -5.62
N LEU A 53 -13.16 -7.48 -5.36
CA LEU A 53 -12.17 -6.69 -6.10
C LEU A 53 -10.73 -7.09 -5.73
N VAL A 54 -10.49 -7.42 -4.45
CA VAL A 54 -9.16 -7.79 -3.94
C VAL A 54 -8.95 -9.30 -3.88
N SER A 55 -9.84 -10.13 -4.44
CA SER A 55 -9.72 -11.59 -4.34
C SER A 55 -8.42 -12.16 -4.92
N GLU A 56 -7.76 -11.40 -5.80
CA GLU A 56 -6.51 -11.76 -6.46
C GLU A 56 -5.27 -11.07 -5.83
N ILE A 57 -5.46 -10.23 -4.81
CA ILE A 57 -4.41 -9.42 -4.18
C ILE A 57 -4.38 -9.72 -2.69
N ASP A 58 -3.19 -9.68 -2.09
CA ASP A 58 -3.07 -9.77 -0.64
C ASP A 58 -3.59 -8.47 0.01
N ALA A 59 -4.81 -8.54 0.54
CA ALA A 59 -5.50 -7.40 1.12
C ALA A 59 -6.13 -7.74 2.46
N VAL A 60 -5.93 -6.84 3.42
CA VAL A 60 -6.52 -6.88 4.75
C VAL A 60 -7.58 -5.79 4.84
N LYS A 61 -8.77 -6.15 5.29
CA LYS A 61 -9.81 -5.18 5.65
C LYS A 61 -10.06 -5.22 7.15
N GLY A 62 -10.37 -4.07 7.73
CA GLY A 62 -10.72 -3.94 9.12
C GLY A 62 -11.79 -2.86 9.30
N GLN A 63 -12.79 -3.17 10.10
CA GLN A 63 -13.64 -2.15 10.70
C GLN A 63 -13.05 -1.86 12.07
N ASP A 64 -12.81 -0.59 12.35
CA ASP A 64 -12.40 -0.20 13.69
C ASP A 64 -13.65 -0.20 14.58
N ILE A 65 -13.63 -0.94 15.68
CA ILE A 65 -14.72 -1.03 16.67
C ILE A 65 -14.19 -0.73 18.08
N GLU A 66 -12.86 -0.75 18.26
CA GLU A 66 -12.23 -0.72 19.58
C GLU A 66 -11.55 0.61 19.89
N SER A 67 -11.17 1.41 18.88
CA SER A 67 -10.46 2.65 19.15
C SER A 67 -11.41 3.77 19.65
N LEU A 68 -10.86 4.68 20.45
CA LEU A 68 -11.61 5.79 21.04
C LEU A 68 -12.16 6.73 19.96
N ASP A 69 -13.46 7.00 19.98
CA ASP A 69 -14.16 7.85 19.01
C ASP A 69 -13.47 9.21 18.73
N VAL A 70 -12.85 9.80 19.76
CA VAL A 70 -12.13 11.08 19.67
C VAL A 70 -10.90 10.99 18.75
N LEU A 71 -10.20 9.85 18.74
CA LEU A 71 -9.01 9.63 17.92
C LEU A 71 -9.34 9.22 16.49
N ARG A 72 -10.53 8.65 16.29
CA ARG A 72 -10.99 8.18 14.98
C ARG A 72 -11.29 9.29 14.01
N GLN A 73 -11.53 10.51 14.49
CA GLN A 73 -11.95 11.64 13.65
C GLN A 73 -13.15 11.29 12.75
N GLY A 74 -13.99 10.34 13.19
CA GLY A 74 -15.14 9.84 12.43
C GLY A 74 -14.82 8.79 11.35
N PHE A 75 -13.57 8.35 11.18
CA PHE A 75 -13.24 7.23 10.28
C PHE A 75 -13.73 5.90 10.86
N THR A 76 -14.34 5.08 10.00
CA THR A 76 -15.02 3.85 10.42
C THR A 76 -14.34 2.58 9.92
N HIS A 77 -13.77 2.61 8.72
CA HIS A 77 -13.20 1.43 8.07
C HIS A 77 -11.81 1.73 7.50
N ALA A 78 -10.97 0.70 7.50
CA ALA A 78 -9.64 0.72 6.95
C ALA A 78 -9.41 -0.50 6.04
N PHE A 79 -8.75 -0.26 4.91
CA PHE A 79 -8.38 -1.27 3.93
C PHE A 79 -6.88 -1.13 3.66
N LEU A 80 -6.14 -2.22 3.80
CA LEU A 80 -4.71 -2.28 3.51
C LEU A 80 -4.50 -3.29 2.39
N MET A 81 -4.08 -2.84 1.22
CA MET A 81 -3.72 -3.70 0.10
C MET A 81 -2.20 -3.74 -0.04
N THR A 82 -1.67 -4.92 -0.32
CA THR A 82 -0.25 -5.17 -0.51
C THR A 82 0.02 -5.52 -1.97
N PHE A 83 0.95 -4.82 -2.57
CA PHE A 83 1.41 -5.02 -3.94
C PHE A 83 2.91 -5.26 -3.95
N ASN A 84 3.43 -6.05 -4.90
CA ASN A 84 4.87 -6.30 -4.98
C ASN A 84 5.66 -5.06 -5.43
N LYS A 85 5.03 -4.21 -6.25
CA LYS A 85 5.63 -3.01 -6.82
C LYS A 85 4.57 -1.95 -7.14
N LYS A 86 5.01 -0.72 -7.39
CA LYS A 86 4.12 0.40 -7.69
C LYS A 86 3.32 0.18 -8.98
N GLU A 87 3.90 -0.50 -9.97
CA GLU A 87 3.24 -0.76 -11.26
C GLU A 87 2.00 -1.66 -11.10
N ASP A 88 2.02 -2.57 -10.11
CA ASP A 88 0.88 -3.45 -9.84
C ASP A 88 -0.29 -2.66 -9.24
N LEU A 89 0.00 -1.64 -8.41
CA LEU A 89 -1.03 -0.71 -7.93
C LEU A 89 -1.63 0.09 -9.09
N VAL A 90 -0.81 0.60 -10.02
CA VAL A 90 -1.31 1.37 -11.18
C VAL A 90 -2.16 0.48 -12.08
N ALA A 91 -1.76 -0.78 -12.29
CA ALA A 91 -2.53 -1.75 -13.05
C ALA A 91 -3.89 -2.05 -12.38
N PHE A 92 -3.89 -2.22 -11.05
CA PHE A 92 -5.11 -2.39 -10.26
C PHE A 92 -6.03 -1.17 -10.36
N GLN A 93 -5.51 0.04 -10.18
CA GLN A 93 -6.30 1.29 -10.27
C GLN A 93 -6.92 1.51 -11.65
N SER A 94 -6.21 1.09 -12.70
CA SER A 94 -6.64 1.21 -14.09
C SER A 94 -7.56 0.08 -14.55
N HIS A 95 -7.74 -0.97 -13.72
CA HIS A 95 -8.58 -2.10 -14.08
C HIS A 95 -10.05 -1.66 -14.16
N PRO A 96 -10.81 -2.03 -15.22
CA PRO A 96 -12.21 -1.59 -15.37
C PRO A 96 -13.07 -1.87 -14.13
N ASN A 97 -12.93 -3.06 -13.54
CA ASN A 97 -13.63 -3.41 -12.30
C ASN A 97 -13.32 -2.47 -11.13
N HIS A 98 -12.07 -1.99 -11.01
CA HIS A 98 -11.70 -1.02 -9.98
C HIS A 98 -12.31 0.34 -10.27
N VAL A 99 -12.29 0.80 -11.52
CA VAL A 99 -12.86 2.11 -11.91
C VAL A 99 -14.37 2.16 -11.66
N GLU A 100 -15.09 1.10 -12.04
CA GLU A 100 -16.54 0.98 -11.79
C GLU A 100 -16.85 0.94 -10.28
N PHE A 101 -16.10 0.13 -9.53
CA PHE A 101 -16.27 0.04 -8.08
C PHE A 101 -15.91 1.35 -7.39
N SER A 102 -14.81 2.00 -7.79
CA SER A 102 -14.35 3.28 -7.26
C SER A 102 -15.42 4.37 -7.41
N THR A 103 -16.14 4.40 -8.53
CA THR A 103 -17.25 5.36 -8.73
C THR A 103 -18.37 5.14 -7.70
N THR A 104 -18.76 3.88 -7.49
CA THR A 104 -19.80 3.51 -6.50
C THR A 104 -19.33 3.78 -5.07
N PHE A 105 -18.07 3.45 -4.79
CA PHE A 105 -17.45 3.61 -3.49
C PHE A 105 -17.31 5.09 -3.12
N SER A 106 -16.81 5.94 -4.03
CA SER A 106 -16.69 7.38 -3.80
C SER A 106 -18.04 8.07 -3.58
N ALA A 107 -19.13 7.61 -4.20
CA ALA A 107 -20.46 8.15 -3.94
C ALA A 107 -20.94 7.90 -2.49
N ALA A 108 -20.55 6.77 -1.92
CA ALA A 108 -20.87 6.33 -0.57
C ALA A 108 -20.04 7.00 0.54
N ILE A 109 -18.89 7.57 0.18
CA ILE A 109 -17.93 8.11 1.13
C ILE A 109 -18.24 9.57 1.48
N GLU A 110 -18.13 9.90 2.77
CA GLU A 110 -18.12 11.26 3.28
C GLU A 110 -16.69 11.82 3.30
N ASN A 111 -15.73 11.07 3.85
CA ASN A 111 -14.31 11.45 3.88
C ASN A 111 -13.41 10.24 3.61
N ILE A 112 -12.28 10.48 2.95
CA ILE A 112 -11.31 9.45 2.59
C ILE A 112 -9.87 9.94 2.79
N VAL A 113 -9.02 9.05 3.30
CA VAL A 113 -7.58 9.24 3.39
C VAL A 113 -6.90 8.05 2.71
N LEU A 114 -6.03 8.34 1.73
CA LEU A 114 -5.19 7.36 1.06
C LEU A 114 -3.73 7.59 1.44
N LEU A 115 -3.03 6.51 1.78
CA LEU A 115 -1.60 6.49 2.02
C LEU A 115 -0.98 5.39 1.16
N ASP A 116 -0.19 5.83 0.19
CA ASP A 116 0.56 4.98 -0.74
C ASP A 116 2.03 5.07 -0.42
N PHE A 117 2.63 3.97 0.05
CA PHE A 117 4.03 3.97 0.44
C PHE A 117 4.71 2.63 0.22
N PRO A 118 6.00 2.62 -0.15
CA PRO A 118 6.81 1.41 -0.08
C PRO A 118 7.00 1.03 1.40
N SER A 119 6.69 -0.21 1.75
CA SER A 119 7.06 -0.75 3.06
C SER A 119 8.56 -1.03 3.05
N ILE A 120 9.28 -0.52 4.05
CA ILE A 120 10.69 -0.80 4.25
C ILE A 120 10.81 -1.39 5.64
N LEU A 121 11.32 -2.60 5.72
CA LEU A 121 11.52 -3.28 7.00
C LEU A 121 12.78 -2.70 7.67
N VAL A 122 12.58 -1.78 8.61
CA VAL A 122 13.67 -1.02 9.26
C VAL A 122 14.38 -1.81 10.37
N LYS A 123 13.75 -2.87 10.91
CA LYS A 123 14.33 -3.75 11.93
C LYS A 123 14.59 -5.13 11.34
N ALA A 124 15.86 -5.49 11.10
CA ALA A 124 16.24 -6.81 10.60
C ALA A 124 15.64 -7.94 11.47
N PRO A 125 15.20 -9.07 10.88
CA PRO A 125 14.77 -10.24 11.64
C PRO A 125 15.92 -10.67 12.57
N ALA A 126 15.59 -10.89 13.84
CA ALA A 126 16.52 -11.35 14.87
C ALA A 126 16.94 -12.80 14.63
#